data_AF-A0A451ADQ0-F1
#
_entry.id   AF-A0A451ADQ0-F1
#
_cell.length_a   1.000
_cell.length_b   1.000
_cell.length_c   1.000
_cell.angle_alpha   90.00
_cell.angle_beta   90.00
_cell.angle_gamma   90.00
#
_symmetry.space_group_name_H-M   'P 1'
#
loop_
_entity.id
_entity.type
_entity.pdbx_description
1 polymer ?
#
loop_
_entity_poly.entity_id
_entity_poly.type
_entity_poly.pdbx_seq_one_letter_code
_entity_poly.pdbx_strand_id
1 'polypeptide(L)'
;AWDEPFPVICEDLLESKIPFSDGFHDALILPQSLMVATIARRGIMFFLHYDDNENIMCQFDGEKVFLLFDVTDFDFMYPRSKADFRSVVGQNGDFSPSLADYPLLARATPYIARIGRGDMLYLPCY
;
A
#
# COMPACT_ATOMS: atom_id res chain seq x y z
N ALA A 1 7.64 -29.49 -3.30
CA ALA A 1 6.43 -28.89 -3.87
C ALA A 1 5.90 -27.95 -2.81
N TRP A 2 5.87 -26.65 -3.09
CA TRP A 2 5.21 -25.69 -2.22
C TRP A 2 3.73 -25.78 -2.57
N ASP A 3 2.95 -26.46 -1.73
CA ASP A 3 1.50 -26.38 -1.82
C ASP A 3 1.13 -24.93 -1.48
N GLU A 4 0.57 -24.20 -2.44
CA GLU A 4 0.19 -22.81 -2.22
C GLU A 4 -0.81 -22.75 -1.05
N PRO A 5 -0.64 -21.85 -0.07
CA PRO A 5 -1.51 -21.82 1.09
C PRO A 5 -2.93 -21.29 0.81
N PHE A 6 -3.21 -20.76 -0.40
CA PHE A 6 -4.48 -20.09 -0.74
C PHE A 6 -4.98 -20.29 -2.20
N PRO A 7 -4.96 -21.50 -2.79
CA PRO A 7 -5.27 -21.71 -4.21
C PRO A 7 -6.68 -21.23 -4.59
N VAL A 8 -7.68 -21.46 -3.73
CA VAL A 8 -9.07 -21.06 -3.98
C VAL A 8 -9.24 -19.54 -4.05
N ILE A 9 -8.53 -18.78 -3.21
CA ILE A 9 -8.62 -17.31 -3.20
C ILE A 9 -7.99 -16.74 -4.48
N CYS A 10 -6.88 -17.35 -4.93
CA CYS A 10 -6.23 -16.97 -6.18
C CYS A 10 -7.13 -17.22 -7.39
N GLU A 11 -7.79 -18.38 -7.45
CA GLU A 11 -8.72 -18.73 -8.54
C GLU A 11 -9.90 -17.76 -8.62
N ASP A 12 -10.59 -17.50 -7.50
CA ASP A 12 -11.72 -16.57 -7.43
C ASP A 12 -11.32 -15.14 -7.88
N LEU A 13 -10.09 -14.72 -7.59
CA LEU A 13 -9.56 -13.41 -7.99
C LEU A 13 -9.21 -13.35 -9.48
N LEU A 14 -8.62 -14.41 -10.03
CA LEU A 14 -8.22 -14.48 -11.44
C LEU A 14 -9.43 -14.52 -12.38
N GLU A 15 -10.55 -15.11 -11.94
CA GLU A 15 -11.80 -15.10 -12.70
C GLU A 15 -12.58 -13.78 -12.56
N SER A 16 -12.23 -12.95 -11.59
CA SER A 16 -12.88 -11.68 -11.30
C SER A 16 -12.34 -10.54 -12.17
N LYS A 17 -13.24 -9.69 -12.67
CA LYS A 17 -12.85 -8.46 -13.37
C LYS A 17 -12.52 -7.36 -12.37
N ILE A 18 -11.36 -6.72 -12.53
CA ILE A 18 -11.04 -5.46 -11.84
C ILE A 18 -11.85 -4.33 -12.50
N PRO A 19 -12.78 -3.66 -11.80
CA PRO A 19 -13.81 -2.81 -12.40
C PRO A 19 -13.32 -1.60 -13.21
N PHE A 20 -12.08 -1.16 -12.99
CA PHE A 20 -11.50 0.05 -13.59
C PHE A 20 -10.31 -0.23 -14.52
N SER A 21 -10.08 -1.49 -14.87
CA SER A 21 -8.89 -1.91 -15.62
C SER A 21 -9.17 -2.24 -17.08
N ASP A 22 -10.34 -1.86 -17.60
CA ASP A 22 -10.61 -1.91 -19.04
C ASP A 22 -9.56 -1.03 -19.76
N GLY A 23 -8.65 -1.66 -20.51
CA GLY A 23 -7.49 -1.03 -21.15
C GLY A 23 -6.16 -1.12 -20.38
N PHE A 24 -6.18 -1.63 -19.14
CA PHE A 24 -5.03 -1.81 -18.23
C PHE A 24 -4.74 -3.28 -17.89
N HIS A 25 -5.72 -4.18 -18.07
CA HIS A 25 -5.61 -5.63 -17.79
C HIS A 25 -4.39 -6.31 -18.44
N ASP A 26 -4.10 -6.00 -19.71
CA ASP A 26 -2.98 -6.61 -20.44
C ASP A 26 -1.60 -6.15 -19.92
N ALA A 27 -1.54 -5.06 -19.14
CA ALA A 27 -0.31 -4.48 -18.59
C ALA A 27 -0.11 -4.74 -17.09
N LEU A 28 -1.16 -5.08 -16.34
CA LEU A 28 -1.08 -5.41 -14.90
C LEU A 28 -0.86 -6.91 -14.65
N ILE A 29 -1.29 -7.78 -15.56
CA ILE A 29 -0.95 -9.20 -15.55
C ILE A 29 0.41 -9.41 -16.26
N LEU A 30 1.45 -8.77 -15.73
CA LEU A 30 2.82 -9.12 -16.12
C LEU A 30 3.19 -10.48 -15.50
N PRO A 31 4.10 -11.25 -16.12
CA PRO A 31 4.61 -12.52 -15.57
C PRO A 31 5.37 -12.40 -14.23
N GLN A 32 5.35 -11.21 -13.59
CA GLN A 32 5.96 -10.90 -12.29
C GLN A 32 4.95 -10.25 -11.33
N SER A 33 3.64 -10.42 -11.55
CA SER A 33 2.62 -9.96 -10.62
C SER A 33 2.71 -10.74 -9.30
N LEU A 34 2.94 -10.02 -8.19
CA LEU A 34 2.96 -10.59 -6.84
C LEU A 34 1.60 -10.40 -6.18
N MET A 35 0.95 -11.50 -5.80
CA MET A 35 -0.23 -11.45 -4.94
C MET A 35 0.20 -11.52 -3.47
N VAL A 36 -0.24 -10.55 -2.67
CA VAL A 36 0.04 -10.53 -1.22
C VAL A 36 -1.27 -10.55 -0.44
N ALA A 37 -1.52 -11.63 0.30
CA ALA A 37 -2.61 -11.70 1.26
C ALA A 37 -2.13 -11.21 2.63
N THR A 38 -2.83 -10.21 3.19
CA THR A 38 -2.52 -9.67 4.53
C THR A 38 -3.66 -9.96 5.50
N ILE A 39 -3.38 -10.75 6.54
CA ILE A 39 -4.29 -10.97 7.68
C ILE A 39 -3.62 -10.41 8.93
N ALA A 40 -4.24 -9.43 9.56
CA ALA A 40 -3.69 -8.73 10.71
C ALA A 40 -4.74 -8.50 11.79
N ARG A 41 -4.30 -8.37 13.05
CA ARG A 41 -5.17 -7.94 14.15
C ARG A 41 -5.50 -6.44 14.02
N ARG A 42 -6.63 -6.03 14.60
CA ARG A 42 -6.98 -4.60 14.72
C ARG A 42 -5.84 -3.83 15.39
N GLY A 43 -5.46 -2.70 14.82
CA GLY A 43 -4.42 -1.80 15.35
C GLY A 43 -3.01 -2.09 14.83
N ILE A 44 -2.80 -3.10 13.97
CA ILE A 44 -1.53 -3.26 13.25
C ILE A 44 -1.35 -2.11 12.27
N MET A 45 -0.16 -1.53 12.27
CA MET A 45 0.25 -0.44 11.39
C MET A 45 1.48 -0.86 10.59
N PHE A 46 1.49 -0.47 9.30
CA PHE A 46 2.63 -0.65 8.41
C PHE A 46 3.43 0.66 8.35
N PHE A 47 4.75 0.56 8.22
CA PHE A 47 5.62 1.73 8.12
C PHE A 47 5.34 2.50 6.82
N LEU A 48 5.62 3.80 6.85
CA LEU A 48 5.47 4.65 5.67
C LEU A 48 6.52 4.28 4.61
N HIS A 49 6.04 3.83 3.46
CA HIS A 49 6.84 3.39 2.31
C HIS A 49 6.07 3.64 1.02
N TYR A 50 6.78 3.52 -0.11
CA TYR A 50 6.19 3.47 -1.45
C TYR A 50 6.68 2.19 -2.14
N ASP A 51 5.95 1.74 -3.15
CA ASP A 51 6.30 0.58 -3.95
C ASP A 51 6.65 1.03 -5.37
N ASP A 52 7.55 0.31 -6.02
CA ASP A 52 7.92 0.51 -7.43
C ASP A 52 6.99 -0.24 -8.41
N ASN A 53 5.87 -0.75 -7.90
CA ASN A 53 4.87 -1.50 -8.65
C ASN A 53 3.48 -0.88 -8.50
N GLU A 54 2.69 -0.97 -9.56
CA GLU A 54 1.27 -0.62 -9.53
C GLU A 54 0.54 -1.56 -8.58
N ASN A 55 -0.30 -1.03 -7.69
CA ASN A 55 -0.89 -1.85 -6.63
C ASN A 55 -2.41 -1.67 -6.57
N ILE A 56 -3.12 -2.79 -6.50
CA ILE A 56 -4.57 -2.83 -6.33
C ILE A 56 -4.85 -3.49 -4.98
N MET A 57 -5.21 -2.65 -4.00
CA MET A 57 -5.54 -3.09 -2.65
C MET A 57 -7.02 -3.46 -2.58
N CYS A 58 -7.29 -4.76 -2.49
CA CYS A 58 -8.63 -5.31 -2.31
C CYS A 58 -8.90 -5.62 -0.83
N GLN A 59 -9.94 -5.02 -0.24
CA GLN A 59 -10.30 -5.30 1.15
C GLN A 59 -11.41 -6.34 1.24
N PHE A 60 -11.06 -7.57 1.61
CA PHE A 60 -12.03 -8.69 1.68
C PHE A 60 -12.86 -8.70 2.97
N ASP A 61 -12.29 -8.30 4.11
CA ASP A 61 -12.99 -8.22 5.39
C ASP A 61 -12.34 -7.22 6.35
N GLY A 62 -13.13 -6.58 7.22
CA GLY A 62 -12.67 -5.52 8.11
C GLY A 62 -12.55 -4.15 7.43
N GLU A 63 -11.74 -3.27 8.02
CA GLU A 63 -11.46 -1.93 7.53
C GLU A 63 -9.95 -1.69 7.54
N LYS A 64 -9.44 -1.00 6.52
CA LYS A 64 -8.08 -0.46 6.50
C LYS A 64 -8.13 1.06 6.29
N VAL A 65 -7.30 1.77 7.03
CA VAL A 65 -7.08 3.21 6.88
C VAL A 65 -5.68 3.43 6.33
N PHE A 66 -5.60 4.15 5.23
CA PHE A 66 -4.35 4.55 4.59
C PHE A 66 -4.07 6.01 4.89
N LEU A 67 -2.82 6.30 5.23
CA LEU A 67 -2.24 7.63 5.20
C LEU A 67 -1.32 7.64 3.96
N LEU A 68 -1.70 8.45 2.97
CA LEU A 68 -1.05 8.53 1.67
C LEU A 68 -0.44 9.92 1.50
N PHE A 69 0.60 9.99 0.68
CA PHE A 69 1.27 11.22 0.28
C PHE A 69 1.59 11.13 -1.21
N ASP A 70 1.68 12.27 -1.86
CA ASP A 70 2.18 12.34 -3.24
C ASP A 70 3.71 12.15 -3.23
N VAL A 71 4.28 11.50 -4.24
CA VAL A 71 5.73 11.31 -4.32
C VAL A 71 6.52 12.60 -4.46
N THR A 72 5.90 13.68 -4.90
CA THR A 72 6.51 15.01 -4.88
C THR A 72 6.81 15.50 -3.45
N ASP A 73 6.14 14.96 -2.42
CA ASP A 73 6.41 15.26 -1.02
C ASP A 73 7.52 14.39 -0.40
N PHE A 74 8.12 13.47 -1.16
CA PHE A 74 9.06 12.47 -0.64
C PHE A 74 10.25 13.06 0.12
N ASP A 75 10.80 14.18 -0.36
CA ASP A 75 11.91 14.88 0.30
C ASP A 75 11.52 15.44 1.69
N PHE A 76 10.23 15.66 1.95
CA PHE A 76 9.72 16.09 3.25
C PHE A 76 9.49 14.94 4.22
N MET A 77 9.52 13.70 3.72
CA MET A 77 9.19 12.49 4.48
C MET A 77 10.41 11.76 5.03
N TYR A 78 11.58 12.39 5.09
CA TYR A 78 12.80 11.83 5.70
C TYR A 78 13.12 10.40 5.22
N PRO A 79 13.37 10.19 3.92
CA PRO A 79 13.71 8.88 3.42
C PRO A 79 15.05 8.40 3.99
N ARG A 80 15.14 7.12 4.35
CA ARG A 80 16.40 6.54 4.84
C ARG A 80 17.48 6.62 3.76
N SER A 81 17.11 6.29 2.54
CA SER A 81 17.84 6.52 1.31
C SER A 81 16.86 6.44 0.13
N LYS A 82 17.22 6.96 -1.04
CA LYS A 82 16.39 6.84 -2.26
C LYS A 82 16.19 5.39 -2.73
N ALA A 83 17.02 4.46 -2.24
CA ALA A 83 16.96 3.05 -2.58
C ALA A 83 16.14 2.22 -1.57
N ASP A 84 15.85 2.75 -0.38
CA ASP A 84 15.21 1.99 0.70
C ASP A 84 13.67 1.98 0.63
N PHE A 85 13.08 2.70 -0.34
CA PHE A 85 11.63 2.79 -0.55
C PHE A 85 10.82 3.23 0.68
N ARG A 86 11.48 3.75 1.73
CA ARG A 86 10.94 3.86 3.08
C ARG A 86 11.35 5.16 3.78
N SER A 87 10.39 5.74 4.48
CA SER A 87 10.62 6.82 5.43
C SER A 87 11.21 6.28 6.74
N VAL A 88 12.06 7.06 7.42
CA VAL A 88 12.48 6.75 8.81
C VAL A 88 11.42 7.13 9.84
N VAL A 89 10.41 7.90 9.44
CA VAL A 89 9.30 8.34 10.30
C VAL A 89 8.49 7.11 10.72
N GLY A 90 8.27 6.96 12.03
CA GLY A 90 7.48 5.87 12.61
C GLY A 90 8.15 4.50 12.64
N GLN A 91 9.40 4.35 12.19
CA GLN A 91 10.12 3.05 12.24
C GLN A 91 10.36 2.52 13.66
N ASN A 92 10.35 3.39 14.67
CA ASN A 92 10.52 3.01 16.08
C ASN A 92 9.18 2.70 16.79
N GLY A 93 8.08 2.56 16.05
CA GLY A 93 6.74 2.34 16.61
C GLY A 93 6.05 3.61 17.12
N ASP A 94 6.63 4.78 16.83
CA ASP A 94 5.98 6.08 17.08
C ASP A 94 5.15 6.50 15.87
N PHE A 95 3.87 6.17 15.91
CA PHE A 95 2.92 6.46 14.84
C PHE A 95 2.32 7.88 14.95
N SER A 96 2.84 8.70 15.85
CA SER A 96 2.48 10.11 16.07
C SER A 96 3.73 10.98 15.98
N PRO A 97 4.39 11.05 14.82
CA PRO A 97 5.69 11.70 14.71
C PRO A 97 5.60 13.17 15.12
N SER A 98 6.46 13.55 16.06
CA SER A 98 6.56 14.93 16.51
C SER A 98 7.10 15.81 15.39
N LEU A 99 6.42 16.93 15.11
CA LEU A 99 6.93 17.96 14.21
C LEU A 99 8.20 18.64 14.75
N ALA A 100 8.52 18.47 16.04
CA ALA A 100 9.81 18.92 16.57
C ALA A 100 10.98 18.09 16.03
N ASP A 101 10.78 16.77 15.87
CA ASP A 101 11.80 15.84 15.38
C ASP A 101 11.79 15.77 13.84
N TYR A 102 10.63 15.96 13.23
CA TYR A 102 10.42 15.87 11.78
C TYR A 102 9.74 17.13 11.19
N PRO A 103 10.34 18.33 11.32
CA PRO A 103 9.71 19.60 10.93
C PRO A 103 9.31 19.70 9.45
N LEU A 104 9.99 18.97 8.55
CA LEU A 104 9.64 18.99 7.12
C LEU A 104 8.28 18.35 6.85
N LEU A 105 7.78 17.46 7.72
CA LEU A 105 6.45 16.83 7.54
C LEU A 105 5.32 17.86 7.49
N ALA A 106 5.50 19.05 8.09
CA ALA A 106 4.53 20.13 8.01
C ALA A 106 4.34 20.68 6.57
N ARG A 107 5.22 20.31 5.64
CA ARG A 107 5.15 20.67 4.22
C ARG A 107 4.52 19.58 3.35
N ALA A 108 4.41 18.36 3.85
CA ALA A 108 3.77 17.26 3.13
C ALA A 108 2.25 17.34 3.24
N THR A 109 1.54 16.93 2.20
CA THR A 109 0.08 16.93 2.13
C THR A 109 -0.46 15.52 2.36
N PRO A 110 -1.05 15.23 3.54
CA PRO A 110 -1.60 13.92 3.81
C PRO A 110 -2.96 13.72 3.13
N TYR A 111 -3.15 12.57 2.50
CA TYR A 111 -4.44 12.07 2.03
C TYR A 111 -4.85 10.86 2.87
N ILE A 112 -6.12 10.82 3.29
CA ILE A 112 -6.65 9.71 4.09
C ILE A 112 -7.68 8.95 3.25
N ALA A 113 -7.41 7.68 3.01
CA ALA A 113 -8.36 6.75 2.40
C ALA A 113 -8.80 5.71 3.43
N ARG A 114 -10.10 5.38 3.47
CA ARG A 114 -10.64 4.29 4.26
C ARG A 114 -11.32 3.32 3.31
N ILE A 115 -10.93 2.06 3.35
CA ILE A 115 -11.56 1.00 2.56
C ILE A 115 -12.14 -0.06 3.49
N GLY A 116 -13.36 -0.48 3.21
CA GLY A 116 -14.07 -1.55 3.89
C GLY A 116 -14.23 -2.77 2.99
N ARG A 117 -14.97 -3.77 3.48
CA ARG A 117 -15.29 -4.98 2.71
C ARG A 117 -15.84 -4.65 1.32
N GLY A 118 -15.19 -5.18 0.29
CA GLY A 118 -15.60 -5.06 -1.11
C GLY A 118 -15.00 -3.86 -1.83
N ASP A 119 -14.40 -2.92 -1.11
CA ASP A 119 -13.73 -1.77 -1.71
C ASP A 119 -12.38 -2.19 -2.31
N MET A 120 -12.01 -1.51 -3.39
CA MET A 120 -10.70 -1.58 -4.01
C MET A 120 -10.07 -0.18 -4.03
N LEU A 121 -8.80 -0.10 -3.67
CA LEU A 121 -7.99 1.11 -3.79
C LEU A 121 -6.87 0.86 -4.78
N TYR A 122 -6.84 1.63 -5.85
CA TYR A 122 -5.68 1.71 -6.73
C TYR A 122 -4.64 2.64 -6.12
N LEU A 123 -3.42 2.12 -5.95
CA LEU A 123 -2.24 2.82 -5.47
C LEU A 123 -1.22 2.84 -6.63
N PRO A 124 -0.96 4.00 -7.23
CA PRO A 124 0.03 4.14 -8.28
C PRO A 124 1.42 3.68 -7.83
N CYS A 125 2.24 3.20 -8.76
CA CYS A 125 3.66 3.04 -8.48
C CYS A 125 4.31 4.42 -8.31
N TYR A 126 5.18 4.54 -7.30
CA TYR A 126 5.68 5.82 -6.80
C TYR A 126 4.52 6.77 -6.46
#